data_AF-A0A7S3EQU7-F1
#
_entry.id   AF-A0A7S3EQU7-F1
#
_cell.length_a   1.000
_cell.length_b   1.000
_cell.length_c   1.000
_cell.angle_alpha   90.00
_cell.angle_beta   90.00
_cell.angle_gamma   90.00
#
_symmetry.space_group_name_H-M   'P 1'
#
loop_
_entity.id
_entity.type
_entity.pdbx_description
1 polymer ?
#
loop_
_entity_poly.entity_id
_entity_poly.type
_entity_poly.pdbx_seq_one_letter_code
_entity_poly.pdbx_strand_id
1 'polypeptide(L)'
;PFTPLRSWRSQAQGRNVFQSREGFSGITIQADGGRHAPLPIAGVEFVLEFTINDERRRLSPPARYHVELRMGRLLLFNASFASAGRHFAVVPCPRHRVAGVLTLAMLNEHSQYFEDQIAISFNENFRETIKWVALVPYALTALLVVASTLKSRSALPL
;
A
#
# COMPACT_ATOMS: atom_id res chain seq x y z
N PRO A 1 13.22 4.90 16.75
CA PRO A 1 12.26 4.50 15.69
C PRO A 1 11.18 3.55 16.23
N PHE A 2 9.90 3.84 15.97
CA PHE A 2 8.77 2.99 16.38
C PHE A 2 8.68 1.74 15.49
N THR A 3 8.56 0.57 16.09
CA THR A 3 8.31 -0.71 15.38
C THR A 3 7.23 -1.50 16.14
N PRO A 4 6.27 -2.11 15.43
CA PRO A 4 5.24 -2.96 16.04
C PRO A 4 5.84 -4.17 16.75
N LEU A 5 7.08 -4.57 16.47
CA LEU A 5 7.78 -5.65 17.17
C LEU A 5 8.20 -5.25 18.60
N ARG A 6 8.31 -3.94 18.89
CA ARG A 6 8.70 -3.41 20.22
C ARG A 6 7.55 -2.75 20.99
N SER A 7 6.36 -2.64 20.42
CA SER A 7 5.22 -2.01 21.09
C SER A 7 4.65 -2.89 22.20
N TRP A 8 4.14 -2.27 23.27
CA TRP A 8 3.50 -2.94 24.38
C TRP A 8 2.29 -3.79 23.91
N ARG A 9 2.14 -4.98 24.49
CA ARG A 9 1.22 -6.06 24.08
C ARG A 9 -0.27 -5.69 24.03
N SER A 10 -0.70 -4.56 24.61
CA SER A 10 -2.12 -4.26 24.85
C SER A 10 -2.73 -3.13 24.03
N GLN A 11 -1.97 -2.38 23.23
CA GLN A 11 -2.50 -1.13 22.63
C GLN A 11 -2.56 -1.04 21.11
N ALA A 12 -1.82 -1.86 20.34
CA ALA A 12 -1.85 -1.75 18.86
C ALA A 12 -1.36 -2.98 18.09
N GLN A 13 -1.10 -4.12 18.74
CA GLN A 13 -0.72 -5.33 18.03
C GLN A 13 -1.99 -6.11 17.64
N GLY A 14 -2.10 -6.45 16.35
CA GLY A 14 -2.94 -7.58 15.92
C GLY A 14 -2.47 -8.88 16.58
N ARG A 15 -2.81 -10.04 16.03
CA ARG A 15 -2.62 -11.34 16.71
C ARG A 15 -1.13 -11.82 16.78
N ASN A 16 -0.17 -10.90 16.92
CA ASN A 16 1.24 -11.09 17.29
C ASN A 16 1.38 -11.52 18.77
N VAL A 17 0.73 -12.62 19.17
CA VAL A 17 0.56 -12.97 20.60
C VAL A 17 1.76 -13.75 21.17
N PHE A 18 2.69 -14.25 20.34
CA PHE A 18 3.84 -15.02 20.83
C PHE A 18 5.17 -14.42 20.39
N GLN A 19 5.65 -13.42 21.15
CA GLN A 19 7.04 -12.98 21.08
C GLN A 19 7.69 -12.96 22.46
N SER A 20 8.88 -13.56 22.54
CA SER A 20 9.86 -13.25 23.59
C SER A 20 10.14 -11.75 23.57
N ARG A 21 10.48 -11.17 24.74
CA ARG A 21 10.62 -9.72 25.03
C ARG A 21 11.45 -8.89 24.01
N GLU A 22 12.17 -9.53 23.10
CA GLU A 22 13.08 -8.91 22.14
C GLU A 22 12.68 -9.00 20.66
N GLY A 23 11.54 -9.61 20.31
CA GLY A 23 11.05 -9.60 18.91
C GLY A 23 11.78 -10.53 17.94
N PHE A 24 12.20 -11.70 18.45
CA PHE A 24 12.96 -12.73 17.72
C PHE A 24 12.36 -13.18 16.38
N SER A 25 11.03 -13.16 16.24
CA SER A 25 10.37 -13.51 14.98
C SER A 25 9.12 -12.67 14.78
N GLY A 26 8.88 -12.20 13.55
CA GLY A 26 7.68 -11.47 13.20
C GLY A 26 7.72 -10.89 11.81
N ILE A 27 6.65 -10.17 11.45
CA ILE A 27 6.53 -9.48 10.18
C ILE A 27 6.31 -8.00 10.42
N THR A 28 6.89 -7.16 9.57
CA THR A 28 6.77 -5.71 9.68
C THR A 28 6.71 -5.07 8.30
N ILE A 29 5.66 -4.31 8.05
CA ILE A 29 5.50 -3.46 6.87
C ILE A 29 6.41 -2.25 7.03
N GLN A 30 7.18 -1.96 5.98
CA GLN A 30 8.01 -0.77 5.89
C GLN A 30 7.24 0.26 5.06
N ALA A 31 6.98 1.42 5.67
CA ALA A 31 6.24 2.50 5.02
C ALA A 31 7.06 3.79 5.10
N ASP A 32 7.43 4.30 3.93
CA ASP A 32 8.13 5.57 3.77
C ASP A 32 7.16 6.71 4.09
N GLY A 33 7.29 7.31 5.29
CA GLY A 33 6.39 8.37 5.76
C GLY A 33 5.83 8.17 7.17
N GLY A 34 6.10 7.02 7.79
CA GLY A 34 5.64 6.70 9.15
C GLY A 34 4.23 6.11 9.18
N ARG A 35 3.85 5.52 10.32
CA ARG A 35 2.61 4.74 10.48
C ARG A 35 1.38 5.56 10.90
N HIS A 36 1.55 6.86 11.11
CA HIS A 36 0.53 7.72 11.70
C HIS A 36 -0.47 8.30 10.68
N ALA A 37 -0.11 8.31 9.39
CA ALA A 37 -0.97 8.77 8.31
C ALA A 37 -1.29 7.62 7.35
N PRO A 38 -2.49 7.59 6.75
CA PRO A 38 -2.79 6.65 5.67
C PRO A 38 -1.82 6.85 4.51
N LEU A 39 -1.21 5.77 4.04
CA LEU A 39 -0.33 5.84 2.87
C LEU A 39 -1.18 5.98 1.60
N PRO A 40 -1.05 7.07 0.82
CA PRO A 40 -1.77 7.22 -0.42
C PRO A 40 -1.11 6.35 -1.51
N ILE A 41 -1.88 5.44 -2.08
CA ILE A 41 -1.45 4.54 -3.16
C ILE A 41 -2.30 4.83 -4.40
N ALA A 42 -1.65 4.95 -5.55
CA ALA A 42 -2.32 5.15 -6.83
C ALA A 42 -1.70 4.25 -7.90
N GLY A 43 -2.49 3.92 -8.93
CA GLY A 43 -2.05 3.10 -10.05
C GLY A 43 -2.72 1.74 -10.11
N VAL A 44 -2.17 0.86 -10.95
CA VAL A 44 -2.69 -0.51 -11.18
C VAL A 44 -2.10 -1.49 -10.18
N GLU A 45 -0.84 -1.30 -9.82
CA GLU A 45 -0.10 -2.13 -8.87
C GLU A 45 0.77 -1.22 -8.00
N PHE A 46 1.12 -1.70 -6.82
CA PHE A 46 2.07 -1.04 -5.93
C PHE A 46 3.07 -2.05 -5.38
N VAL A 47 4.25 -1.56 -5.02
CA VAL A 47 5.29 -2.38 -4.38
C VAL A 47 5.13 -2.25 -2.87
N LEU A 48 4.85 -3.36 -2.21
CA LEU A 48 4.86 -3.47 -0.75
C LEU A 48 6.23 -3.95 -0.29
N GLU A 49 6.95 -3.12 0.46
CA GLU A 49 8.14 -3.52 1.19
C GLU A 49 7.74 -4.04 2.58
N PHE A 50 8.21 -5.24 2.91
CA PHE A 50 8.03 -5.80 4.24
C PHE A 50 9.27 -6.58 4.66
N THR A 51 9.49 -6.66 5.95
CA THR A 51 10.59 -7.40 6.55
C THR A 51 10.04 -8.56 7.36
N ILE A 52 10.54 -9.76 7.05
CA ILE A 52 10.41 -10.94 7.89
C ILE A 52 11.59 -10.93 8.86
N ASN A 53 11.33 -10.66 10.13
CA ASN A 53 12.34 -10.83 11.17
C ASN A 53 12.30 -12.28 11.64
N ASP A 54 13.45 -12.97 11.64
CA ASP A 54 13.61 -14.25 12.32
C ASP A 54 15.08 -14.47 12.71
N GLU A 55 15.39 -14.14 13.95
CA GLU A 55 16.73 -14.19 14.54
C GLU A 55 17.01 -15.53 15.26
N ARG A 56 16.09 -16.49 15.16
CA ARG A 56 16.24 -17.81 15.80
C ARG A 56 17.42 -18.57 15.19
N ARG A 57 18.31 -19.13 16.03
CA ARG A 57 19.41 -19.99 15.60
C ARG A 57 18.84 -21.28 15.01
N ARG A 58 18.99 -21.48 13.70
CA ARG A 58 18.45 -22.66 13.00
C ARG A 58 19.48 -23.78 12.91
N LEU A 59 18.99 -25.00 13.11
CA LEU A 59 19.75 -26.25 13.02
C LEU A 59 19.39 -27.09 11.77
N SER A 60 18.59 -26.54 10.82
CA SER A 60 17.95 -27.19 9.64
C SER A 60 16.57 -27.81 9.98
N PRO A 61 15.47 -27.55 9.23
CA PRO A 61 15.27 -27.45 7.76
C PRO A 61 15.16 -26.01 7.19
N PRO A 62 14.89 -25.79 5.87
CA PRO A 62 14.59 -24.45 5.36
C PRO A 62 13.28 -23.93 5.96
N ALA A 63 13.32 -22.73 6.54
CA ALA A 63 12.10 -22.14 7.09
C ALA A 63 11.15 -21.78 5.97
N ARG A 64 9.87 -22.04 6.19
CA ARG A 64 8.81 -21.66 5.27
C ARG A 64 7.92 -20.64 5.95
N TYR A 65 7.76 -19.50 5.31
CA TYR A 65 6.86 -18.44 5.76
C TYR A 65 5.74 -18.31 4.76
N HIS A 66 4.52 -18.59 5.18
CA HIS A 66 3.35 -18.29 4.38
C HIS A 66 2.88 -16.89 4.71
N VAL A 67 2.98 -15.99 3.74
CA VAL A 67 2.63 -14.58 3.89
C VAL A 67 1.38 -14.31 3.08
N GLU A 68 0.39 -13.74 3.74
CA GLU A 68 -0.85 -13.30 3.12
C GLU A 68 -1.08 -11.82 3.37
N LEU A 69 -1.53 -11.13 2.33
CA LEU A 69 -1.91 -9.73 2.39
C LEU A 69 -3.40 -9.61 2.16
N ARG A 70 -4.08 -8.96 3.09
CA ARG A 70 -5.51 -8.78 3.07
C ARG A 70 -5.87 -7.33 3.31
N MET A 71 -6.99 -6.91 2.74
CA MET A 71 -7.62 -5.63 3.02
C MET A 71 -9.09 -5.91 3.35
N GLY A 72 -9.41 -5.90 4.64
CA GLY A 72 -10.69 -6.43 5.12
C GLY A 72 -10.88 -7.90 4.72
N ARG A 73 -11.84 -8.17 3.82
CA ARG A 73 -12.12 -9.52 3.30
C ARG A 73 -11.42 -9.84 1.97
N LEU A 74 -10.80 -8.85 1.34
CA LEU A 74 -10.16 -9.01 0.04
C LEU A 74 -8.74 -9.53 0.23
N LEU A 75 -8.43 -10.71 -0.30
CA LEU A 75 -7.07 -11.21 -0.38
C LEU A 75 -6.39 -10.58 -1.61
N LEU A 76 -5.32 -9.83 -1.37
CA LEU A 76 -4.57 -9.15 -2.41
C LEU A 76 -3.35 -9.95 -2.88
N PHE A 77 -2.72 -10.66 -1.95
CA PHE A 77 -1.48 -11.38 -2.22
C PHE A 77 -1.35 -12.58 -1.28
N ASN A 78 -0.79 -13.67 -1.79
CA ASN A 78 -0.48 -14.87 -1.02
C ASN A 78 0.76 -15.52 -1.64
N ALA A 79 1.83 -15.64 -0.86
CA ALA A 79 3.06 -16.30 -1.29
C ALA A 79 3.80 -16.95 -0.13
N SER A 80 4.67 -17.91 -0.46
CA SER A 80 5.56 -18.53 0.51
C SER A 80 7.01 -18.10 0.32
N PHE A 81 7.68 -17.70 1.39
CA PHE A 81 9.08 -17.28 1.41
C PHE A 81 9.93 -18.31 2.14
N ALA A 82 11.15 -18.54 1.65
CA ALA A 82 12.09 -19.51 2.22
C ALA A 82 13.14 -18.87 3.16
N SER A 83 13.26 -17.55 3.14
CA SER A 83 14.27 -16.81 3.90
C SER A 83 13.66 -15.64 4.66
N ALA A 84 14.25 -15.37 5.83
CA ALA A 84 14.00 -14.13 6.57
C ALA A 84 14.79 -12.97 5.91
N GLY A 85 14.36 -11.74 6.17
CA GLY A 85 14.93 -10.54 5.60
C GLY A 85 13.89 -9.64 4.94
N ARG A 86 14.38 -8.68 4.15
CA ARG A 86 13.55 -7.74 3.39
C ARG A 86 13.04 -8.38 2.11
N HIS A 87 11.76 -8.20 1.85
CA HIS A 87 11.07 -8.70 0.68
C HIS A 87 10.21 -7.60 0.05
N PHE A 88 10.07 -7.71 -1.26
CA PHE A 88 9.24 -6.82 -2.06
C PHE A 88 8.15 -7.66 -2.72
N ALA A 89 6.89 -7.29 -2.53
CA ALA A 89 5.77 -7.90 -3.22
C ALA A 89 5.09 -6.87 -4.12
N VAL A 90 4.83 -7.25 -5.37
CA VAL A 90 3.98 -6.47 -6.27
C VAL A 90 2.54 -6.87 -6.01
N VAL A 91 1.72 -5.89 -5.66
CA VAL A 91 0.35 -6.11 -5.20
C VAL A 91 -0.60 -5.32 -6.11
N PRO A 92 -1.68 -5.95 -6.63
CA PRO A 92 -2.67 -5.24 -7.42
C PRO A 92 -3.46 -4.24 -6.57
N CYS A 93 -3.61 -3.03 -7.09
CA CYS A 93 -4.46 -2.00 -6.50
C CYS A 93 -5.94 -2.25 -6.86
N PRO A 94 -6.88 -2.10 -5.92
CA PRO A 94 -8.30 -2.04 -6.25
C PRO A 94 -8.60 -0.89 -7.22
N ARG A 95 -9.49 -1.13 -8.19
CA ARG A 95 -9.87 -0.14 -9.22
C ARG A 95 -10.70 1.02 -8.68
N HIS A 96 -11.37 0.83 -7.54
CA HIS A 96 -12.24 1.83 -6.93
C HIS A 96 -11.51 2.54 -5.78
N ARG A 97 -11.97 3.75 -5.44
CA ARG A 97 -11.49 4.44 -4.24
C ARG A 97 -11.84 3.62 -3.01
N VAL A 98 -10.83 3.14 -2.30
CA VAL A 98 -10.98 2.37 -1.07
C VAL A 98 -9.98 2.89 -0.06
N ALA A 99 -10.46 3.24 1.13
CA ALA A 99 -9.61 3.51 2.28
C ALA A 99 -9.84 2.42 3.31
N GLY A 100 -8.78 1.91 3.91
CA GLY A 100 -8.89 0.80 4.84
C GLY A 100 -7.57 0.45 5.49
N VAL A 101 -7.60 -0.65 6.24
CA VAL A 101 -6.43 -1.22 6.88
C VAL A 101 -5.94 -2.38 6.02
N LEU A 102 -4.67 -2.29 5.62
CA LEU A 102 -3.93 -3.38 5.02
C LEU A 102 -3.38 -4.25 6.14
N THR A 103 -3.75 -5.52 6.12
CA THR A 103 -3.31 -6.54 7.07
C THR A 103 -2.35 -7.48 6.38
N LEU A 104 -1.10 -7.48 6.83
CA LEU A 104 -0.07 -8.42 6.41
C LEU A 104 0.07 -9.49 7.48
N ALA A 105 -0.31 -10.72 7.17
CA ALA A 105 -0.19 -11.84 8.08
C ALA A 105 0.86 -12.83 7.59
N MET A 106 1.50 -13.50 8.54
CA MET A 106 2.52 -14.50 8.31
C MET A 106 2.29 -15.70 9.22
N LEU A 107 2.37 -16.89 8.63
CA LEU A 107 2.51 -18.16 9.33
C LEU A 107 3.93 -18.68 9.15
N ASN A 108 4.59 -19.03 10.25
CA ASN A 108 5.89 -19.71 10.20
C ASN A 108 5.75 -21.23 10.08
N GLU A 109 6.89 -21.92 9.99
CA GLU A 109 6.99 -23.38 9.95
C GLU A 109 6.31 -24.10 11.13
N HIS A 110 6.18 -23.44 12.28
CA HIS A 110 5.52 -23.95 13.48
C HIS A 110 4.05 -23.52 13.57
N SER A 111 3.47 -23.00 12.49
CA SER A 111 2.10 -22.47 12.46
C SER A 111 1.85 -21.33 13.45
N GLN A 112 2.90 -20.63 13.88
CA GLN A 112 2.75 -19.40 14.66
C GLN A 112 2.30 -18.29 13.72
N TYR A 113 1.25 -17.59 14.13
CA TYR A 113 0.63 -16.52 13.37
C TYR A 113 1.16 -15.16 13.85
N PHE A 114 1.65 -14.38 12.90
CA PHE A 114 2.12 -13.02 13.09
C PHE A 114 1.36 -12.09 12.17
N GLU A 115 1.10 -10.88 12.60
CA GLU A 115 0.27 -9.92 11.88
C GLU A 115 0.77 -8.50 12.07
N ASP A 116 0.81 -7.74 10.98
CA ASP A 116 1.08 -6.32 11.00
C ASP A 116 0.04 -5.58 10.17
N GLN A 117 -0.28 -4.36 10.60
CA GLN A 117 -1.36 -3.57 10.03
C GLN A 117 -0.90 -2.15 9.72
N ILE A 118 -1.38 -1.61 8.61
CA ILE A 118 -1.16 -0.21 8.22
C ILE A 118 -2.40 0.37 7.53
N ALA A 119 -2.69 1.63 7.80
CA ALA A 119 -3.76 2.36 7.12
C ALA A 119 -3.29 2.80 5.73
N ILE A 120 -4.11 2.54 4.70
CA ILE A 120 -3.82 2.93 3.32
C ILE A 120 -5.06 3.52 2.64
N SER A 121 -4.84 4.45 1.70
CA SER A 121 -5.88 5.02 0.85
C SER A 121 -5.55 4.80 -0.62
N PHE A 122 -6.42 4.12 -1.35
CA PHE A 122 -6.29 3.94 -2.80
C PHE A 122 -7.01 5.03 -3.57
N ASN A 123 -6.33 5.59 -4.58
CA ASN A 123 -6.90 6.47 -5.58
C ASN A 123 -7.62 7.70 -4.96
N GLU A 124 -7.04 8.28 -3.91
CA GLU A 124 -7.66 9.36 -3.13
C GLU A 124 -7.97 10.59 -3.99
N ASN A 125 -7.07 10.95 -4.90
CA ASN A 125 -7.18 12.13 -5.77
C ASN A 125 -7.96 11.88 -7.07
N PHE A 126 -8.48 10.67 -7.28
CA PHE A 126 -9.15 10.30 -8.54
C PHE A 126 -10.31 11.25 -8.91
N ARG A 127 -11.08 11.69 -7.89
CA ARG A 127 -12.20 12.62 -8.11
C ARG A 127 -11.73 14.00 -8.58
N GLU A 128 -10.60 14.47 -8.09
CA GLU A 128 -10.05 15.76 -8.49
C GLU A 128 -9.48 15.67 -9.91
N THR A 129 -8.77 14.58 -10.24
CA THR A 129 -8.27 14.33 -11.58
C THR A 129 -9.40 14.28 -12.61
N ILE A 130 -10.53 13.60 -12.32
CA ILE A 130 -11.67 13.56 -13.25
C ILE A 130 -12.23 14.96 -13.52
N LYS A 131 -12.30 15.84 -12.52
CA LYS A 131 -12.79 17.22 -12.73
C LYS A 131 -11.92 17.94 -13.76
N TRP A 132 -10.60 17.84 -13.63
CA TRP A 132 -9.67 18.48 -14.56
C TRP A 132 -9.68 17.83 -15.94
N VAL A 133 -9.69 16.51 -16.02
CA VAL A 133 -9.77 15.77 -17.28
C VAL A 133 -11.05 16.09 -18.05
N ALA A 134 -12.17 16.30 -17.35
CA ALA A 134 -13.40 16.75 -17.97
C ALA A 134 -13.35 18.23 -18.36
N LEU A 135 -12.83 19.12 -17.51
CA LEU A 135 -12.84 20.57 -17.73
C LEU A 135 -11.90 21.02 -18.86
N VAL A 136 -10.71 20.43 -18.98
CA VAL A 136 -9.68 20.81 -19.96
C VAL A 136 -10.18 20.81 -21.41
N PRO A 137 -10.83 19.75 -21.94
CA PRO A 137 -11.32 19.76 -23.32
C PRO A 137 -12.41 20.82 -23.55
N TYR A 138 -13.30 21.06 -22.57
CA TYR A 138 -14.30 22.13 -22.69
C TYR A 138 -13.65 23.52 -22.69
N ALA A 139 -12.69 23.77 -21.80
CA ALA A 139 -11.97 25.03 -21.78
C ALA A 139 -11.19 25.25 -23.08
N LEU A 140 -10.52 24.21 -23.59
CA LEU A 140 -9.76 24.28 -24.84
C LEU A 140 -10.66 24.59 -26.04
N THR A 141 -11.81 23.92 -26.17
CA THR A 141 -12.76 24.17 -27.26
C THR A 141 -13.35 25.58 -27.18
N ALA A 142 -13.73 26.06 -25.99
CA ALA A 142 -14.21 27.43 -25.80
C ALA A 142 -13.14 28.46 -26.21
N LEU A 143 -11.89 28.23 -25.84
CA LEU A 143 -10.78 29.12 -26.15
C LEU A 143 -10.47 29.13 -27.66
N LEU A 144 -10.54 27.97 -28.32
CA LEU A 144 -10.41 27.85 -29.79
C LEU A 144 -11.54 28.58 -30.53
N VAL A 145 -12.78 28.46 -30.07
CA VAL A 145 -13.92 29.20 -30.64
C VAL A 145 -13.71 30.70 -30.49
N VAL A 146 -13.37 31.17 -29.29
CA VAL A 146 -13.09 32.60 -29.05
C VAL A 146 -11.91 33.08 -29.92
N ALA A 147 -10.82 32.32 -30.01
CA ALA A 147 -9.67 32.67 -30.86
C ALA A 147 -10.04 32.74 -32.35
N SER A 148 -10.84 31.79 -32.85
CA SER A 148 -11.28 31.78 -34.25
C SER A 148 -12.20 32.95 -34.59
N THR A 149 -13.10 33.33 -33.68
CA THR A 149 -14.00 34.48 -33.86
C THR A 149 -13.24 35.80 -33.81
N LEU A 150 -12.24 35.94 -32.93
CA LEU A 150 -11.37 37.12 -32.90
C LEU A 150 -10.58 37.26 -34.20
N LYS A 151 -9.96 36.17 -34.69
CA LYS A 151 -9.24 36.18 -35.98
C LYS A 151 -10.13 36.57 -37.16
N SER A 152 -11.36 36.08 -37.18
CA SER A 152 -12.33 36.38 -38.26
C SER A 152 -12.81 37.84 -38.24
N ARG A 153 -12.88 38.48 -37.06
CA ARG A 153 -13.27 39.90 -36.93
C ARG A 153 -12.16 40.87 -37.35
N SER A 154 -10.89 40.47 -37.24
CA SER A 154 -9.74 41.30 -37.64
C SER A 154 -9.48 41.31 -39.14
N ALA A 155 -10.06 40.38 -39.91
CA ALA A 155 -10.00 40.36 -41.36
C ALA A 155 -11.14 41.20 -41.96
N LEU A 156 -11.06 42.53 -41.82
CA LEU A 156 -11.88 43.44 -42.61
C LEU A 156 -11.28 43.50 -44.02
N PRO A 157 -12.03 43.19 -45.10
CA PRO A 157 -11.58 43.43 -46.45
C PRO A 157 -11.46 44.94 -46.68
N LEU A 158 -10.27 45.41 -47.03
CA LEU A 158 -10.00 46.72 -47.61
C LEU A 158 -10.46 46.74 -49.07
#